data_AF-A0A934LLS3-F1
#
_entry.id   AF-A0A934LLS3-F1
#
_cell.length_a   1.000
_cell.length_b   1.000
_cell.length_c   1.000
_cell.angle_alpha   90.00
_cell.angle_beta   90.00
_cell.angle_gamma   90.00
#
_symmetry.space_group_name_H-M   'P 1'
#
loop_
_entity.id
_entity.type
_entity.pdbx_description
1 polymer ?
#
loop_
_entity_poly.entity_id
_entity_poly.type
_entity_poly.pdbx_seq_one_letter_code
_entity_poly.pdbx_strand_id
1 'polypeptide(L)'
;MRRRMMGRPMMRPQANPQRQLFIQQLREMGFSPDPNVRKQAVVTLDGLRNPRAILALRHISENDPDPEVRALAQQSLARKVQNIGTPAQNVKTIWDCDACGTRDIEGAACPNCGSSRPRNEDYI
;
A
#
# COMPACT_ATOMS: atom_id res chain seq x y z
N MET A 1 -12.53 46.43 15.17
CA MET A 1 -12.40 45.18 15.95
C MET A 1 -12.22 43.99 14.99
N ARG A 2 -11.00 43.45 14.83
CA ARG A 2 -10.75 42.28 13.96
C ARG A 2 -10.92 40.99 14.76
N ARG A 3 -11.93 40.18 14.42
CA ARG A 3 -12.15 38.85 15.02
C ARG A 3 -10.97 37.95 14.66
N ARG A 4 -10.20 37.48 15.66
CA ARG A 4 -9.24 36.39 15.50
C ARG A 4 -10.02 35.12 15.15
N MET A 5 -9.84 34.59 13.94
CA MET A 5 -10.28 33.23 13.62
C MET A 5 -9.38 32.26 14.39
N MET A 6 -9.89 31.70 15.49
CA MET A 6 -9.26 30.57 16.16
C MET A 6 -9.32 29.37 15.21
N GLY A 7 -8.16 28.92 14.72
CA GLY A 7 -8.05 27.73 13.88
C GLY A 7 -8.61 26.51 14.61
N ARG A 8 -9.46 25.74 13.92
CA ARG A 8 -10.02 24.49 14.46
C ARG A 8 -8.85 23.52 14.71
N PRO A 9 -8.68 22.97 15.93
CA PRO A 9 -7.61 22.03 16.19
C PRO A 9 -7.83 20.77 15.34
N MET A 10 -6.82 20.40 14.55
CA MET A 10 -6.82 19.12 13.84
C MET A 10 -6.84 18.00 14.88
N MET A 11 -7.97 17.30 15.02
CA MET A 11 -8.02 16.07 15.79
C MET A 11 -7.11 15.05 15.11
N ARG A 12 -6.00 14.72 15.78
CA ARG A 12 -5.19 13.56 15.39
C ARG A 12 -6.08 12.33 15.49
N PRO A 13 -6.15 11.47 14.46
CA PRO A 13 -6.89 10.22 14.56
C PRO A 13 -6.30 9.42 15.72
N GLN A 14 -7.10 9.20 16.77
CA GLN A 14 -6.68 8.42 17.92
C GLN A 14 -6.41 7.00 17.43
N ALA A 15 -5.14 6.62 17.36
CA ALA A 15 -4.77 5.24 17.10
C ALA A 15 -5.40 4.37 18.18
N ASN A 16 -6.20 3.37 17.80
CA ASN A 16 -6.82 2.45 18.75
C ASN A 16 -5.72 1.83 19.65
N PRO A 17 -5.72 2.11 20.97
CA PRO A 17 -4.66 1.64 21.87
C PRO A 17 -4.55 0.12 21.92
N GLN A 18 -5.67 -0.59 21.81
CA GLN A 18 -5.69 -2.06 21.75
C GLN A 18 -5.00 -2.57 20.48
N ARG A 19 -5.14 -1.87 19.34
CA ARG A 19 -4.44 -2.19 18.10
C ARG A 19 -2.92 -1.95 18.22
N GLN A 20 -2.50 -0.96 18.99
CA GLN A 20 -1.07 -0.72 19.26
C GLN A 20 -0.48 -1.77 20.19
N LEU A 21 -1.18 -2.13 21.26
CA LEU A 21 -0.78 -3.20 22.19
C LEU A 21 -0.67 -4.55 21.47
N PHE A 22 -1.57 -4.84 20.54
CA PHE A 22 -1.50 -6.05 19.74
C PHE A 22 -0.25 -6.10 18.84
N ILE A 23 0.14 -4.97 18.23
CA ILE A 23 1.36 -4.87 17.42
C ILE A 23 2.62 -5.00 18.28
N GLN A 24 2.58 -4.48 19.52
CA GLN A 24 3.66 -4.62 20.50
C GLN A 24 3.87 -6.10 20.85
N GLN A 25 2.79 -6.82 21.18
CA GLN A 25 2.84 -8.24 21.50
C GLN A 25 3.31 -9.09 20.32
N LEU A 26 2.91 -8.76 19.09
CA LEU A 26 3.39 -9.45 17.88
C LEU A 26 4.90 -9.29 17.69
N ARG A 27 5.44 -8.12 18.04
CA ARG A 27 6.89 -7.88 18.02
C ARG A 27 7.59 -8.71 19.09
N GLU A 28 7.03 -8.79 20.29
CA GLU A 28 7.56 -9.62 21.39
C GLU A 28 7.57 -11.11 21.02
N MET A 29 6.51 -11.61 20.38
CA MET A 29 6.48 -12.98 19.87
C MET A 29 7.55 -13.25 18.81
N GLY A 30 7.95 -12.25 18.03
CA GLY A 30 9.06 -12.32 17.08
C GLY A 30 10.45 -12.49 17.72
N PHE A 31 10.57 -12.30 19.03
CA PHE A 31 11.79 -12.54 19.81
C PHE A 31 11.71 -13.80 20.69
N SER A 32 10.63 -14.58 20.58
CA SER A 32 10.48 -15.81 21.34
C SER A 32 11.61 -16.79 21.01
N PRO A 33 12.20 -17.48 22.00
CA PRO A 33 13.18 -18.55 21.73
C PRO A 33 12.55 -19.72 20.96
N ASP A 34 11.24 -19.95 21.12
CA ASP A 34 10.51 -21.01 20.42
C ASP A 34 10.15 -20.59 18.98
N PRO A 35 10.66 -21.30 17.95
CA PRO A 35 10.36 -21.00 16.56
C PRO A 35 8.87 -21.14 16.22
N ASN A 36 8.10 -21.98 16.92
CA ASN A 36 6.66 -22.13 16.66
C ASN A 36 5.89 -20.86 17.06
N VAL A 37 6.27 -20.22 18.17
CA VAL A 37 5.71 -18.93 18.58
C VAL A 37 6.04 -17.85 17.55
N ARG A 38 7.26 -17.84 17.00
CA ARG A 38 7.65 -16.91 15.93
C ARG A 38 6.86 -17.15 14.65
N LYS A 39 6.60 -18.41 14.26
CA LYS A 39 5.70 -18.75 13.13
C LYS A 39 4.28 -18.22 13.37
N GLN A 40 3.75 -18.35 14.59
CA GLN A 40 2.43 -17.83 14.94
C GLN A 40 2.39 -16.29 14.83
N ALA A 41 3.47 -15.61 15.20
CA ALA A 41 3.61 -14.17 15.01
C ALA A 41 3.53 -13.81 13.51
N VAL A 42 4.21 -14.54 12.64
CA VAL A 42 4.17 -14.35 11.18
C VAL A 42 2.76 -14.53 10.61
N VAL A 43 2.07 -15.63 10.95
CA VAL A 43 0.69 -15.88 10.50
C VAL A 43 -0.25 -14.76 10.94
N THR A 44 -0.10 -14.32 12.18
CA THR A 44 -0.93 -13.26 12.75
C THR A 44 -0.67 -11.92 12.06
N LEU A 45 0.60 -11.58 11.80
CA LEU A 45 0.99 -10.39 11.02
C LEU A 45 0.46 -10.45 9.57
N ASP A 46 0.43 -11.64 8.96
CA ASP A 46 -0.11 -11.82 7.62
C ASP A 46 -1.63 -11.52 7.54
N GLY A 47 -2.39 -11.87 8.59
CA GLY A 47 -3.81 -11.54 8.68
C GLY A 47 -4.11 -10.03 8.79
N LEU A 48 -3.11 -9.19 9.12
CA LEU A 48 -3.33 -7.76 9.34
C LEU A 48 -3.34 -6.94 8.03
N ARG A 49 -4.42 -6.15 7.85
CA ARG A 49 -4.48 -5.03 6.90
C ARG A 49 -3.79 -3.79 7.47
N ASN A 50 -2.48 -3.89 7.72
CA ASN A 50 -1.67 -2.81 8.29
C ASN A 50 -0.31 -2.71 7.57
N PRO A 51 0.05 -1.56 6.97
CA PRO A 51 1.37 -1.37 6.35
C PRO A 51 2.55 -1.65 7.29
N ARG A 52 2.39 -1.42 8.60
CA ARG A 52 3.44 -1.73 9.59
C ARG A 52 3.70 -3.24 9.74
N ALA A 53 2.73 -4.10 9.41
CA ALA A 53 2.92 -5.54 9.40
C ALA A 53 3.86 -5.99 8.28
N ILE A 54 3.88 -5.28 7.14
CA ILE A 54 4.81 -5.55 6.03
C ILE A 54 6.26 -5.32 6.48
N LEU A 55 6.51 -4.22 7.20
CA LEU A 55 7.86 -3.93 7.72
C LEU A 55 8.33 -4.98 8.73
N ALA A 56 7.42 -5.44 9.60
CA ALA A 56 7.72 -6.52 10.54
C ALA A 56 8.01 -7.85 9.82
N LEU A 57 7.19 -8.23 8.84
CA LEU A 57 7.40 -9.43 8.03
C LEU A 57 8.73 -9.39 7.26
N ARG A 58 9.12 -8.23 6.71
CA ARG A 58 10.42 -8.04 6.06
C ARG A 58 11.57 -8.29 7.02
N HIS A 59 11.53 -7.65 8.18
CA HIS A 59 12.57 -7.84 9.20
C HIS A 59 12.70 -9.31 9.62
N ILE A 60 11.58 -10.02 9.81
CA ILE A 60 11.57 -11.46 10.15
C ILE A 60 12.17 -12.28 8.99
N SER A 61 11.80 -11.98 7.74
CA SER A 61 12.32 -12.70 6.57
C SER A 61 13.82 -12.59 6.38
N GLU A 62 14.41 -11.48 6.82
CA GLU A 62 15.84 -11.19 6.66
C GLU A 62 16.67 -11.70 7.85
N ASN A 63 16.13 -11.65 9.07
CA ASN A 63 16.93 -11.77 10.29
C ASN A 63 16.53 -12.91 11.24
N ASP A 64 15.42 -13.63 11.02
CA ASP A 64 15.06 -14.73 11.93
C ASP A 64 16.12 -15.84 11.89
N PRO A 65 16.57 -16.38 13.04
CA PRO A 65 17.56 -17.46 13.05
C PRO A 65 17.02 -18.74 12.41
N ASP A 66 15.71 -18.99 12.48
CA ASP A 66 15.09 -20.20 11.95
C ASP A 66 14.74 -20.06 10.45
N PRO A 67 15.25 -20.95 9.58
CA PRO A 67 15.01 -20.88 8.14
C PRO A 67 13.55 -21.06 7.75
N GLU A 68 12.76 -21.83 8.51
CA GLU A 68 11.34 -22.03 8.21
C GLU A 68 10.52 -20.78 8.56
N VAL A 69 10.88 -20.09 9.65
CA VAL A 69 10.28 -18.79 10.00
C VAL A 69 10.57 -17.75 8.91
N ARG A 70 11.81 -17.70 8.40
CA ARG A 70 12.17 -16.80 7.27
C ARG A 70 11.34 -17.12 6.03
N ALA A 71 11.25 -18.39 5.64
CA ALA A 71 10.47 -18.81 4.47
C ALA A 71 8.98 -18.47 4.59
N LEU A 72 8.39 -18.67 5.76
CA LEU A 72 6.99 -18.33 6.03
C LEU A 72 6.73 -16.81 5.91
N ALA A 73 7.67 -16.00 6.40
CA ALA A 73 7.59 -14.54 6.27
C ALA A 73 7.71 -14.09 4.81
N GLN A 74 8.61 -14.70 4.03
CA GLN A 74 8.74 -14.44 2.59
C GLN A 74 7.46 -14.79 1.82
N GLN A 75 6.85 -15.94 2.11
CA GLN A 75 5.57 -16.34 1.52
C GLN A 75 4.46 -15.33 1.83
N SER A 76 4.40 -14.86 3.08
CA SER A 76 3.42 -13.86 3.52
C SER A 76 3.61 -12.52 2.79
N LEU A 77 4.86 -12.08 2.61
CA LEU A 77 5.17 -10.88 1.81
C LEU A 77 4.77 -11.05 0.34
N ALA A 78 5.05 -12.20 -0.28
CA ALA A 78 4.68 -12.47 -1.67
C ALA A 78 3.16 -12.41 -1.87
N ARG A 79 2.38 -13.00 -0.95
CA ARG A 79 0.90 -12.90 -0.96
C ARG A 79 0.41 -11.46 -0.80
N LYS A 80 1.06 -10.68 0.06
CA LYS A 80 0.74 -9.26 0.24
C LYS A 80 1.10 -8.45 -0.99
N VAL A 81 2.18 -8.75 -1.71
CA VAL A 81 2.54 -8.06 -2.97
C VAL A 81 1.50 -8.31 -4.07
N GLN A 82 0.77 -9.43 -4.02
CA GLN A 82 -0.35 -9.69 -4.93
C GLN A 82 -1.66 -8.93 -4.55
N ASN A 83 -1.76 -8.44 -3.30
CA ASN A 83 -2.94 -7.75 -2.75
C ASN A 83 -2.72 -6.26 -2.43
N ILE A 84 -1.46 -5.83 -2.28
CA ILE A 84 -1.06 -4.44 -2.46
C ILE A 84 -1.17 -4.29 -3.96
N GLY A 85 -2.28 -3.69 -4.40
CA GLY A 85 -2.54 -3.51 -5.81
C GLY A 85 -1.24 -3.15 -6.53
N THR A 86 -0.97 -3.86 -7.62
CA THR A 86 -0.55 -3.18 -8.84
C THR A 86 -1.08 -1.74 -8.77
N PRO A 87 -0.26 -0.68 -8.92
CA PRO A 87 -0.86 0.61 -9.27
C PRO A 87 -1.79 0.26 -10.42
N ALA A 88 -3.09 0.48 -10.20
CA ALA A 88 -4.13 0.14 -11.15
C ALA A 88 -3.56 0.49 -12.51
N GLN A 89 -3.47 -0.49 -13.42
CA GLN A 89 -3.14 -0.17 -14.79
C GLN A 89 -4.33 0.60 -15.35
N ASN A 90 -4.41 1.88 -14.96
CA ASN A 90 -5.20 2.91 -15.59
C ASN A 90 -4.43 3.45 -16.80
N VAL A 91 -3.80 2.55 -17.54
CA VAL A 91 -3.03 2.86 -18.75
C VAL A 91 -3.98 3.00 -19.95
N LYS A 92 -5.29 2.80 -19.76
CA LYS A 92 -6.30 2.98 -20.83
C LYS A 92 -7.10 4.28 -20.75
N THR A 93 -6.97 5.14 -19.76
CA THR A 93 -7.74 6.41 -19.74
C THR A 93 -6.95 7.61 -20.20
N ILE A 94 -5.65 7.64 -19.98
CA ILE A 94 -4.79 8.79 -20.27
C ILE A 94 -4.27 8.68 -21.72
N TRP A 95 -4.48 9.72 -22.53
CA TRP A 95 -3.98 9.83 -23.90
C TRP A 95 -3.44 11.24 -24.18
N ASP A 96 -2.53 11.34 -25.14
CA ASP A 96 -1.97 12.61 -25.61
C ASP A 96 -2.59 12.97 -26.96
N CYS A 97 -2.89 14.26 -27.17
CA CYS A 97 -3.53 14.76 -28.37
C CYS A 97 -2.50 15.14 -29.44
N ASP A 98 -2.49 14.42 -30.56
CA ASP A 98 -1.59 14.68 -31.68
C ASP A 98 -1.93 15.97 -32.47
N ALA A 99 -3.16 16.48 -32.35
CA ALA A 99 -3.60 17.67 -33.08
C ALA A 99 -3.07 18.98 -32.47
N CYS A 100 -2.95 19.06 -31.14
CA CYS A 100 -2.53 20.28 -30.44
C CYS A 100 -1.42 20.07 -29.40
N GLY A 101 -0.98 18.84 -29.17
CA GLY A 101 0.09 18.49 -28.23
C GLY A 101 -0.33 18.50 -26.75
N THR A 102 -1.63 18.55 -26.44
CA THR A 102 -2.09 18.46 -25.05
C THR A 102 -1.90 17.04 -24.53
N ARG A 103 -1.19 16.91 -23.42
CA ARG A 103 -0.87 15.62 -22.80
C ARG A 103 -1.79 15.31 -21.63
N ASP A 104 -1.77 14.06 -21.22
CA ASP A 104 -2.42 13.59 -19.99
C ASP A 104 -3.96 13.75 -19.98
N ILE A 105 -4.65 13.45 -21.10
CA ILE A 105 -6.10 13.64 -21.25
C ILE A 105 -6.87 12.41 -20.78
N GLU A 106 -7.85 12.60 -19.88
CA GLU A 106 -8.70 11.51 -19.35
C GLU A 106 -10.09 11.40 -20.04
N GLY A 107 -10.48 12.41 -20.82
CA GLY A 107 -11.80 12.50 -21.47
C GLY A 107 -11.89 11.90 -22.88
N ALA A 108 -13.10 11.80 -23.43
CA ALA A 108 -13.33 11.32 -24.80
C ALA A 108 -12.92 12.32 -25.91
N ALA A 109 -12.79 13.61 -25.55
CA ALA A 109 -12.34 14.68 -26.43
C ALA A 109 -11.30 15.54 -25.72
N CYS A 110 -10.40 16.14 -26.49
CA CYS A 110 -9.37 17.05 -25.98
C CYS A 110 -10.02 18.32 -25.43
N PRO A 111 -9.74 18.72 -24.17
CA PRO A 111 -10.32 19.94 -23.59
C PRO A 111 -9.76 21.22 -24.22
N ASN A 112 -8.63 21.15 -24.93
CA ASN A 112 -7.99 22.31 -25.53
C ASN A 112 -8.51 22.59 -26.96
N CYS A 113 -8.56 21.57 -27.81
CA CYS A 113 -8.94 21.74 -29.22
C CYS A 113 -10.24 21.02 -29.64
N GLY A 114 -10.83 20.21 -28.77
CA GLY A 114 -12.04 19.44 -29.07
C GLY A 114 -11.83 18.17 -29.92
N SER A 115 -10.59 17.85 -30.33
CA SER A 115 -10.30 16.62 -31.07
C SER A 115 -10.75 15.38 -30.30
N SER A 116 -11.40 14.45 -30.98
CA SER A 116 -11.80 13.17 -30.37
C SER A 116 -10.58 12.29 -30.13
N ARG A 117 -10.66 11.47 -29.08
CA ARG A 117 -9.61 10.48 -28.77
C ARG A 117 -9.39 9.54 -29.97
N PRO A 118 -8.13 9.32 -30.41
CA PRO A 118 -7.84 8.40 -31.49
C PRO A 118 -8.25 6.97 -31.11
N ARG A 119 -8.84 6.22 -32.04
CA ARG A 119 -9.11 4.80 -31.83
C ARG A 119 -7.82 4.02 -32.10
N ASN A 120 -7.54 3.01 -31.30
CA ASN A 120 -6.34 2.15 -31.41
C ASN A 120 -6.27 1.31 -32.72
N GLU A 121 -7.09 1.60 -33.74
CA GLU A 121 -7.20 0.82 -34.99
C GLU A 121 -6.29 1.37 -36.11
N ASP A 122 -5.62 2.49 -35.89
CA ASP A 122 -4.78 3.16 -36.91
C ASP A 122 -3.29 2.74 -36.89
N TYR A 123 -2.94 1.68 -36.14
CA TYR A 123 -1.62 1.04 -36.16
C TYR A 123 -1.72 -0.37 -36.78
N ILE A 124 -1.84 -0.44 -38.11
CA ILE A 124 -1.56 -1.65 -38.91
C ILE A 124 -0.46 -1.30 -39.91
#